data_AF-A0A383EPD3-F1
#
_entry.id   AF-A0A383EPD3-F1
#
_cell.length_a   1.000
_cell.length_b   1.000
_cell.length_c   1.000
_cell.angle_alpha   90.00
_cell.angle_beta   90.00
_cell.angle_gamma   90.00
#
_symmetry.space_group_name_H-M   'P 1'
#
loop_
_entity.id
_entity.type
_entity.pdbx_description
1 polymer ?
#
loop_
_entity_poly.entity_id
_entity_poly.type
_entity_poly.pdbx_seq_one_letter_code
_entity_poly.pdbx_strand_id
1 'polypeptide(L)'
;STIKPMLALAALEIGVTNLTRRNFCRGFYTLPKSTHRYRDWKPGGHGAINLNDAIAQSCDVYFYEISTAIGIDQMHFYLGQFGFGQYTGMDIVNEHRGLLPSRDWKRRTFREPAEQLWFPGETVIASIGQGYMLATPLQLANATAILATRGKRFEPRIVVAIENPLTGTKKIIPPNRLHDVEIGNDLYWQSVISAMHAVMQSEKGTAWATGRDATYKMAGKSGTAQLFSV
;
A
#
# COMPACT_ATOMS: atom_id res chain seq x y z
N SER A 1 -4.84 -2.19 5.35
CA SER A 1 -3.82 -1.24 5.86
C SER A 1 -2.41 -1.41 5.32
N THR A 2 -2.04 -2.55 4.72
CA THR A 2 -0.66 -2.81 4.26
C THR A 2 -0.20 -1.90 3.11
N ILE A 3 -1.14 -1.28 2.37
CA ILE A 3 -0.85 -0.35 1.27
C ILE A 3 -0.46 1.06 1.71
N LYS A 4 -0.68 1.39 2.99
CA LYS A 4 -0.51 2.74 3.55
C LYS A 4 0.89 3.32 3.30
N PRO A 5 2.00 2.56 3.42
CA PRO A 5 3.33 3.07 3.08
C PRO A 5 3.45 3.52 1.62
N MET A 6 2.93 2.74 0.67
CA MET A 6 2.96 3.08 -0.76
C MET A 6 2.10 4.31 -1.05
N LEU A 7 0.92 4.40 -0.44
CA LEU A 7 0.06 5.58 -0.58
C LEU A 7 0.67 6.83 0.06
N ALA A 8 1.39 6.68 1.18
CA ALA A 8 2.14 7.76 1.82
C ALA A 8 3.24 8.31 0.90
N LEU A 9 3.96 7.43 0.18
CA LEU A 9 4.94 7.84 -0.82
C LEU A 9 4.29 8.63 -1.95
N ALA A 10 3.20 8.12 -2.52
CA ALA A 10 2.44 8.82 -3.56
C ALA A 10 1.98 10.21 -3.08
N ALA A 11 1.48 10.30 -1.83
CA ALA A 11 1.03 11.56 -1.24
C ALA A 11 2.16 12.59 -1.08
N LEU A 12 3.39 12.14 -0.79
CA LEU A 12 4.57 12.99 -0.71
C LEU A 12 5.03 13.46 -2.08
N GLU A 13 5.05 12.54 -3.07
CA GLU A 13 5.45 12.85 -4.45
C GLU A 13 4.51 13.86 -5.11
N ILE A 14 3.20 13.69 -4.93
CA ILE A 14 2.18 14.62 -5.47
C ILE A 14 2.16 15.95 -4.69
N GLY A 15 2.75 16.01 -3.50
CA GLY A 15 2.75 17.20 -2.64
C GLY A 15 1.45 17.44 -1.87
N VAL A 16 0.57 16.43 -1.76
CA VAL A 16 -0.65 16.49 -0.93
C VAL A 16 -0.33 16.49 0.56
N THR A 17 0.78 15.87 0.94
CA THR A 17 1.33 15.94 2.30
C THR A 17 2.83 16.24 2.26
N ASN A 18 3.42 16.50 3.43
CA ASN A 18 4.85 16.66 3.59
C ASN A 18 5.30 16.06 4.93
N LEU A 19 6.62 15.97 5.13
CA LEU A 19 7.21 15.32 6.31
C LEU A 19 6.95 16.06 7.63
N THR A 20 6.59 17.34 7.57
CA THR A 20 6.30 18.19 8.74
C THR A 20 4.81 18.35 9.03
N ARG A 21 3.94 17.97 8.09
CA ARG A 21 2.51 18.16 8.21
C ARG A 21 1.97 17.34 9.38
N ARG A 22 1.11 17.99 10.16
CA ARG A 22 0.37 17.36 11.26
C ARG A 22 -1.13 17.45 10.99
N ASN A 23 -1.82 16.36 11.28
CA ASN A 23 -3.27 16.27 11.21
C ASN A 23 -3.79 15.84 12.59
N PHE A 24 -5.05 16.14 12.87
CA PHE A 24 -5.66 15.78 14.15
C PHE A 24 -6.69 14.67 13.96
N CYS A 25 -6.37 13.47 14.44
CA CYS A 25 -7.27 12.33 14.40
C CYS A 25 -8.17 12.31 15.64
N ARG A 26 -9.46 12.59 15.44
CA ARG A 26 -10.54 12.49 16.44
C ARG A 26 -11.33 11.18 16.38
N GLY A 27 -10.79 10.16 15.72
CA GLY A 27 -11.42 8.83 15.59
C GLY A 27 -12.38 8.67 14.41
N PHE A 28 -12.63 9.72 13.63
CA PHE A 28 -13.38 9.61 12.37
C PHE A 28 -13.06 10.76 11.40
N TYR A 29 -13.33 10.51 10.12
CA TYR A 29 -13.31 11.47 9.02
C TYR A 29 -14.70 11.59 8.39
N THR A 30 -15.01 12.76 7.85
CA THR A 30 -16.26 13.02 7.13
C THR A 30 -15.92 13.78 5.85
N LEU A 31 -16.48 13.32 4.73
CA LEU A 31 -16.33 14.00 3.46
C LEU A 31 -16.97 15.40 3.51
N PRO A 32 -16.42 16.39 2.78
CA PRO A 32 -17.07 17.68 2.62
C PRO A 32 -18.53 17.51 2.17
N LYS A 33 -19.46 18.23 2.82
CA LYS A 33 -20.91 18.18 2.54
C LYS A 33 -21.58 16.82 2.81
N SER A 34 -20.95 15.92 3.56
CA SER A 34 -21.55 14.68 4.06
C SER A 34 -21.71 14.72 5.58
N THR A 35 -22.63 13.93 6.12
CA THR A 35 -22.73 13.64 7.57
C THR A 35 -22.19 12.26 7.93
N HIS A 36 -21.86 11.44 6.92
CA HIS A 36 -21.34 10.10 7.12
C HIS A 36 -19.95 10.12 7.76
N ARG A 37 -19.69 9.17 8.67
CA ARG A 37 -18.42 9.08 9.40
C ARG A 37 -17.67 7.82 9.01
N TYR A 38 -16.54 8.00 8.33
CA TYR A 38 -15.53 6.97 8.14
C TYR A 38 -14.73 6.84 9.43
N ARG A 39 -14.91 5.73 10.14
CA ARG A 39 -14.31 5.54 11.46
C ARG A 39 -12.85 5.10 11.34
N ASP A 40 -12.08 5.55 12.31
CA ASP A 40 -10.76 5.01 12.60
C ASP A 40 -10.89 3.72 13.44
N TRP A 41 -9.91 2.84 13.36
CA TRP A 41 -9.85 1.67 14.27
C TRP A 41 -9.76 2.07 15.75
N LYS A 42 -9.27 3.27 16.07
CA LYS A 42 -9.20 3.81 17.43
C LYS A 42 -10.32 4.84 17.68
N PRO A 43 -11.39 4.50 18.45
CA PRO A 43 -12.56 5.37 18.60
C PRO A 43 -12.27 6.75 19.21
N GLY A 44 -11.35 6.83 20.17
CA GLY A 44 -10.91 8.10 20.78
C GLY A 44 -9.95 8.91 19.91
N GLY A 45 -9.58 8.38 18.73
CA GLY A 45 -8.61 8.98 17.84
C GLY A 45 -7.16 8.85 18.31
N HIS A 46 -6.26 9.36 17.47
CA HIS A 46 -4.82 9.36 17.70
C HIS A 46 -4.29 10.71 18.18
N GLY A 47 -5.15 11.74 18.26
CA GLY A 47 -4.73 13.11 18.56
C GLY A 47 -3.93 13.71 17.41
N ALA A 48 -2.95 14.57 17.74
CA ALA A 48 -2.05 15.14 16.75
C ALA A 48 -1.07 14.08 16.23
N ILE A 49 -1.10 13.83 14.93
CA ILE A 49 -0.27 12.82 14.24
C ILE A 49 0.41 13.43 13.02
N ASN A 50 1.63 13.00 12.73
CA ASN A 50 2.30 13.23 11.45
C ASN A 50 2.31 11.95 10.59
N LEU A 51 2.96 11.99 9.43
CA LEU A 51 3.11 10.84 8.52
C LEU A 51 3.71 9.60 9.23
N ASN A 52 4.74 9.80 10.06
CA ASN A 52 5.39 8.74 10.80
C ASN A 52 4.41 8.08 11.78
N ASP A 53 3.72 8.89 12.58
CA ASP A 53 2.71 8.41 13.53
C ASP A 53 1.56 7.70 12.81
N ALA A 54 1.11 8.23 11.67
CA ALA A 54 0.03 7.66 10.88
C ALA A 54 0.36 6.26 10.33
N ILE A 55 1.60 6.03 9.90
CA ILE A 55 2.07 4.71 9.47
C ILE A 55 2.27 3.80 10.69
N ALA A 56 2.97 4.28 11.73
CA ALA A 56 3.33 3.53 12.94
C ALA A 56 2.10 3.02 13.71
N GLN A 57 1.12 3.90 13.92
CA GLN A 57 -0.15 3.61 14.60
C GLN A 57 -1.25 3.20 13.61
N SER A 58 -0.95 3.13 12.31
CA SER A 58 -1.91 2.76 11.29
C SER A 58 -3.20 3.59 11.31
N CYS A 59 -3.13 4.89 11.62
CA CYS A 59 -4.31 5.77 11.71
C CYS A 59 -5.04 5.81 10.37
N ASP A 60 -6.34 5.54 10.32
CA ASP A 60 -7.12 5.55 9.09
C ASP A 60 -7.49 6.98 8.67
N VAL A 61 -7.82 7.85 9.63
CA VAL A 61 -8.22 9.25 9.36
C VAL A 61 -7.17 10.01 8.55
N TYR A 62 -5.88 9.80 8.85
CA TYR A 62 -4.82 10.42 8.07
C TYR A 62 -4.87 10.00 6.59
N PHE A 63 -5.09 8.70 6.31
CA PHE A 63 -5.17 8.18 4.95
C PHE A 63 -6.49 8.53 4.25
N TYR A 64 -7.58 8.64 4.99
CA TYR A 64 -8.84 9.18 4.50
C TYR A 64 -8.68 10.63 4.01
N GLU A 65 -8.03 11.48 4.81
CA GLU A 65 -7.81 12.88 4.44
C GLU A 65 -6.93 13.03 3.19
N ILE A 66 -5.74 12.40 3.16
CA ILE A 66 -4.85 12.53 2.00
C ILE A 66 -5.46 11.91 0.74
N SER A 67 -6.21 10.80 0.86
CA SER A 67 -6.81 10.15 -0.31
C SER A 67 -7.87 10.99 -0.99
N THR A 68 -8.61 11.81 -0.24
CA THR A 68 -9.57 12.74 -0.87
C THR A 68 -8.91 13.83 -1.69
N ALA A 69 -7.67 14.21 -1.35
CA ALA A 69 -6.89 15.16 -2.13
C ALA A 69 -6.11 14.49 -3.28
N ILE A 70 -5.68 13.24 -3.13
CA ILE A 70 -5.02 12.46 -4.19
C ILE A 70 -6.02 12.03 -5.28
N GLY A 71 -7.20 11.55 -4.87
CA GLY A 71 -8.20 10.97 -5.77
C GLY A 71 -7.87 9.55 -6.24
N ILE A 72 -8.89 8.83 -6.72
CA ILE A 72 -8.72 7.42 -7.11
C ILE A 72 -7.76 7.24 -8.30
N ASP A 73 -7.71 8.17 -9.24
CA ASP A 73 -6.92 7.98 -10.47
C ASP A 73 -5.41 8.00 -10.16
N GLN A 74 -4.97 8.94 -9.31
CA GLN A 74 -3.59 8.98 -8.84
C GLN A 74 -3.28 7.82 -7.89
N MET A 75 -4.21 7.44 -7.02
CA MET A 75 -4.04 6.24 -6.19
C MET A 75 -3.84 4.99 -7.05
N HIS A 76 -4.67 4.81 -8.09
CA HIS A 76 -4.58 3.70 -9.03
C HIS A 76 -3.25 3.72 -9.78
N PHE A 77 -2.81 4.88 -10.25
CA PHE A 77 -1.53 5.04 -10.94
C PHE A 77 -0.35 4.59 -10.07
N TYR A 78 -0.18 5.19 -8.88
CA TYR A 78 0.97 4.87 -8.02
C TYR A 78 0.90 3.45 -7.46
N LEU A 79 -0.25 2.99 -6.96
CA LEU A 79 -0.39 1.63 -6.44
C LEU A 79 -0.18 0.57 -7.54
N GLY A 80 -0.57 0.87 -8.79
CA GLY A 80 -0.32 0.00 -9.93
C GLY A 80 1.19 -0.22 -10.18
N GLN A 81 2.01 0.81 -9.99
CA GLN A 81 3.47 0.68 -10.10
C GLN A 81 4.06 -0.25 -9.04
N PHE A 82 3.42 -0.42 -7.88
CA PHE A 82 3.80 -1.43 -6.88
C PHE A 82 3.31 -2.86 -7.23
N GLY A 83 2.65 -3.05 -8.37
CA GLY A 83 2.21 -4.34 -8.88
C GLY A 83 0.79 -4.75 -8.49
N PHE A 84 0.00 -3.87 -7.86
CA PHE A 84 -1.39 -4.17 -7.53
C PHE A 84 -2.28 -4.16 -8.78
N GLY A 85 -3.21 -5.14 -8.86
CA GLY A 85 -4.16 -5.24 -9.98
C GLY A 85 -3.58 -5.88 -11.26
N GLN A 86 -2.31 -6.30 -11.24
CA GLN A 86 -1.62 -6.94 -12.36
C GLN A 86 -0.98 -8.26 -11.92
N TYR A 87 -0.75 -9.15 -12.87
CA TYR A 87 0.13 -10.30 -12.67
C TYR A 87 1.54 -9.81 -12.29
N THR A 88 2.19 -10.50 -11.37
CA THR A 88 3.57 -10.18 -10.99
C THR A 88 4.57 -10.67 -12.03
N GLY A 89 4.19 -11.66 -12.85
CA GLY A 89 5.09 -12.28 -13.84
C GLY A 89 5.92 -13.42 -13.26
N MET A 90 5.63 -13.86 -12.03
CA MET A 90 6.35 -14.99 -11.43
C MET A 90 6.22 -16.25 -12.29
N ASP A 91 7.28 -17.05 -12.31
CA ASP A 91 7.42 -18.33 -13.02
C ASP A 91 6.59 -19.47 -12.40
N ILE A 92 5.30 -19.20 -12.16
CA ILE A 92 4.31 -20.13 -11.63
C ILE A 92 3.06 -20.17 -12.50
N VAL A 93 2.33 -21.28 -12.42
CA VAL A 93 0.99 -21.40 -13.00
C VAL A 93 -0.07 -20.88 -12.00
N ASN A 94 -1.21 -20.43 -12.51
CA ASN A 94 -2.39 -20.03 -11.73
C ASN A 94 -2.21 -18.81 -10.80
N GLU A 95 -1.46 -17.79 -11.25
CA GLU A 95 -1.48 -16.50 -10.59
C GLU A 95 -2.87 -15.82 -10.74
N HIS A 96 -3.29 -15.03 -9.75
CA HIS A 96 -4.42 -14.13 -9.85
C HIS A 96 -3.95 -12.68 -9.84
N ARG A 97 -4.54 -11.84 -10.70
CA ARG A 97 -4.18 -10.41 -10.81
C ARG A 97 -4.72 -9.53 -9.65
N GLY A 98 -5.55 -10.07 -8.76
CA GLY A 98 -6.26 -9.27 -7.76
C GLY A 98 -7.17 -8.21 -8.39
N LEU A 99 -7.37 -7.09 -7.70
CA LEU A 99 -8.14 -5.95 -8.18
C LEU A 99 -7.62 -4.65 -7.56
N LEU A 100 -7.04 -3.79 -8.39
CA LEU A 100 -6.80 -2.39 -8.04
C LEU A 100 -7.92 -1.54 -8.65
N PRO A 101 -8.83 -0.97 -7.84
CA PRO A 101 -10.01 -0.31 -8.38
C PRO A 101 -9.64 0.99 -9.11
N SER A 102 -10.45 1.33 -10.11
CA SER A 102 -10.40 2.59 -10.86
C SER A 102 -11.79 2.96 -11.35
N ARG A 103 -11.96 4.21 -11.80
CA ARG A 103 -13.20 4.67 -12.44
C ARG A 103 -13.55 3.83 -13.67
N ASP A 104 -12.54 3.51 -14.47
CA ASP A 104 -12.69 2.68 -15.67
C ASP A 104 -13.09 1.25 -15.36
N TRP A 105 -12.47 0.65 -14.34
CA TRP A 105 -12.86 -0.67 -13.87
C TRP A 105 -14.32 -0.68 -13.42
N LYS A 106 -14.71 0.30 -12.58
CA LYS A 106 -16.07 0.38 -12.04
C LYS A 106 -17.11 0.55 -13.15
N ARG A 107 -16.88 1.46 -14.10
CA ARG A 107 -17.75 1.68 -15.26
C ARG A 107 -17.96 0.43 -16.12
N ARG A 108 -16.93 -0.42 -16.27
CA ARG A 108 -17.01 -1.65 -17.07
C ARG A 108 -17.60 -2.84 -16.29
N THR A 109 -17.57 -2.81 -14.97
CA THR A 109 -17.94 -3.95 -14.11
C THR A 109 -19.43 -3.95 -13.78
N PHE A 110 -19.99 -2.77 -13.47
CA PHE A 110 -21.38 -2.66 -13.07
C PHE A 110 -22.30 -2.42 -14.26
N ARG A 111 -23.53 -2.95 -14.19
CA ARG A 111 -24.54 -2.81 -15.24
C ARG A 111 -25.38 -1.55 -15.08
N GLU A 112 -25.76 -1.24 -13.84
CA GLU A 112 -26.60 -0.08 -13.54
C GLU A 112 -25.78 1.21 -13.66
N PRO A 113 -26.24 2.21 -14.45
CA PRO A 113 -25.49 3.47 -14.64
C PRO A 113 -25.15 4.19 -13.33
N ALA A 114 -26.03 4.12 -12.32
CA ALA A 114 -25.79 4.70 -11.01
C ALA A 114 -24.61 4.03 -10.27
N GLU A 115 -24.39 2.74 -10.49
CA GLU A 115 -23.29 1.96 -9.91
C GLU A 115 -22.01 2.01 -10.76
N GLN A 116 -22.05 2.59 -11.96
CA GLN A 116 -20.87 2.81 -12.78
C GLN A 116 -20.09 4.07 -12.39
N LEU A 117 -20.74 5.01 -11.69
CA LEU A 117 -20.15 6.26 -11.22
C LEU A 117 -19.23 6.01 -10.01
N TRP A 118 -18.04 6.59 -10.04
CA TRP A 118 -17.14 6.56 -8.89
C TRP A 118 -17.52 7.62 -7.85
N PHE A 119 -17.87 7.19 -6.64
CA PHE A 119 -18.24 8.08 -5.55
C PHE A 119 -17.01 8.45 -4.72
N PRO A 120 -16.89 9.71 -4.23
CA PRO A 120 -15.74 10.13 -3.41
C PRO A 120 -15.52 9.24 -2.17
N GLY A 121 -16.58 8.69 -1.59
CA GLY A 121 -16.49 7.77 -0.45
C GLY A 121 -15.75 6.48 -0.74
N GLU A 122 -15.73 6.03 -1.99
CA GLU A 122 -15.04 4.81 -2.38
C GLU A 122 -13.52 5.02 -2.43
N THR A 123 -13.07 6.23 -2.74
CA THR A 123 -11.66 6.62 -2.61
C THR A 123 -11.22 6.56 -1.15
N VAL A 124 -12.05 7.05 -0.22
CA VAL A 124 -11.76 7.02 1.22
C VAL A 124 -11.56 5.58 1.70
N ILE A 125 -12.45 4.67 1.32
CA ILE A 125 -12.37 3.25 1.71
C ILE A 125 -11.17 2.57 1.03
N ALA A 126 -10.95 2.81 -0.26
CA ALA A 126 -9.81 2.24 -0.99
C ALA A 126 -8.45 2.66 -0.39
N SER A 127 -8.37 3.84 0.23
CA SER A 127 -7.12 4.38 0.79
C SER A 127 -6.50 3.55 1.93
N ILE A 128 -7.32 2.74 2.59
CA ILE A 128 -6.87 1.82 3.64
C ILE A 128 -6.77 0.38 3.16
N GLY A 129 -6.94 0.15 1.85
CA GLY A 129 -6.89 -1.16 1.20
C GLY A 129 -8.15 -1.99 1.45
N GLN A 130 -9.32 -1.32 1.50
CA GLN A 130 -10.64 -1.95 1.63
C GLN A 130 -11.53 -1.61 0.42
N GLY A 131 -12.81 -1.95 0.51
CA GLY A 131 -13.77 -1.75 -0.57
C GLY A 131 -13.53 -2.76 -1.67
N TYR A 132 -13.38 -2.29 -2.91
CA TYR A 132 -13.13 -3.17 -4.06
C TYR A 132 -11.69 -3.67 -4.17
N MET A 133 -10.76 -3.18 -3.35
CA MET A 133 -9.36 -3.56 -3.48
C MET A 133 -9.14 -5.02 -3.07
N LEU A 134 -8.56 -5.81 -3.98
CA LEU A 134 -8.11 -7.18 -3.74
C LEU A 134 -6.63 -7.29 -4.10
N ALA A 135 -5.85 -7.94 -3.25
CA ALA A 135 -4.44 -8.21 -3.52
C ALA A 135 -4.10 -9.64 -3.13
N THR A 136 -3.25 -10.29 -3.93
CA THR A 136 -2.70 -11.60 -3.57
C THR A 136 -1.54 -11.44 -2.57
N PRO A 137 -1.24 -12.47 -1.76
CA PRO A 137 -0.03 -12.46 -0.94
C PRO A 137 1.25 -12.25 -1.76
N LEU A 138 1.30 -12.79 -2.98
CA LEU A 138 2.42 -12.59 -3.91
C LEU A 138 2.56 -11.11 -4.33
N GLN A 139 1.45 -10.42 -4.64
CA GLN A 139 1.49 -8.97 -4.90
C GLN A 139 1.96 -8.18 -3.68
N LEU A 140 1.53 -8.55 -2.47
CA LEU A 140 1.98 -7.89 -1.24
C LEU A 140 3.48 -8.12 -0.98
N ALA A 141 3.98 -9.34 -1.21
CA ALA A 141 5.40 -9.65 -1.10
C ALA A 141 6.23 -8.86 -2.13
N ASN A 142 5.77 -8.81 -3.39
CA ASN A 142 6.41 -8.05 -4.44
C ASN A 142 6.43 -6.54 -4.12
N ALA A 143 5.30 -5.97 -3.71
CA ALA A 143 5.22 -4.56 -3.32
C ALA A 143 6.14 -4.23 -2.12
N THR A 144 6.28 -5.16 -1.18
CA THR A 144 7.21 -5.03 -0.04
C THR A 144 8.68 -5.07 -0.50
N ALA A 145 9.02 -5.94 -1.46
CA ALA A 145 10.35 -5.97 -2.07
C ALA A 145 10.66 -4.65 -2.79
N ILE A 146 9.69 -4.08 -3.53
CA ILE A 146 9.82 -2.79 -4.21
C ILE A 146 10.06 -1.64 -3.21
N LEU A 147 9.38 -1.66 -2.05
CA LEU A 147 9.67 -0.71 -0.96
C LEU A 147 11.12 -0.87 -0.46
N ALA A 148 11.56 -2.10 -0.21
CA ALA A 148 12.90 -2.39 0.30
C ALA A 148 14.01 -1.96 -0.69
N THR A 149 13.74 -2.03 -1.99
CA THR A 149 14.66 -1.60 -3.05
C THR A 149 14.48 -0.14 -3.47
N ARG A 150 13.67 0.64 -2.73
CA ARG A 150 13.37 2.06 -2.98
C ARG A 150 12.87 2.33 -4.40
N GLY A 151 11.89 1.53 -4.83
CA GLY A 151 11.23 1.72 -6.12
C GLY A 151 11.88 0.97 -7.29
N LYS A 152 13.05 0.34 -7.10
CA LYS A 152 13.63 -0.51 -8.15
C LYS A 152 12.84 -1.80 -8.29
N ARG A 153 12.34 -2.06 -9.50
CA ARG A 153 11.41 -3.17 -9.76
C ARG A 153 12.10 -4.30 -10.51
N PHE A 154 11.80 -5.53 -10.08
CA PHE A 154 12.26 -6.76 -10.72
C PHE A 154 11.09 -7.73 -10.80
N GLU A 155 11.08 -8.54 -11.85
CA GLU A 155 10.13 -9.65 -11.95
C GLU A 155 10.48 -10.71 -10.90
N PRO A 156 9.55 -11.06 -9.98
CA PRO A 156 9.81 -12.07 -8.97
C PRO A 156 9.95 -13.46 -9.63
N ARG A 157 10.80 -14.31 -9.07
CA ARG A 157 11.14 -15.61 -9.67
C ARG A 157 11.52 -16.64 -8.61
N ILE A 158 11.24 -17.91 -8.90
CA ILE A 158 11.67 -19.07 -8.11
C ILE A 158 12.96 -19.65 -8.70
N VAL A 159 13.02 -19.84 -10.02
CA VAL A 159 14.17 -20.49 -10.67
C VAL A 159 15.39 -19.58 -10.66
N VAL A 160 16.52 -20.03 -10.12
CA VAL A 160 17.79 -19.25 -10.11
C VAL A 160 18.72 -19.63 -11.27
N ALA A 161 18.74 -20.90 -11.63
CA ALA A 161 19.56 -21.44 -12.71
C ALA A 161 18.92 -22.68 -13.31
N ILE A 162 19.26 -22.98 -14.57
CA ILE A 162 18.89 -24.23 -15.25
C ILE A 162 20.17 -25.02 -15.49
N GLU A 163 20.15 -26.31 -15.14
CA GLU A 163 21.27 -27.21 -15.32
C GLU A 163 20.91 -28.28 -16.36
N ASN A 164 21.82 -28.51 -17.32
CA ASN A 164 21.68 -29.59 -18.27
C ASN A 164 22.12 -30.92 -17.60
N PRO A 165 21.24 -31.91 -17.45
CA PRO A 165 21.57 -33.15 -16.74
C PRO A 165 22.59 -34.04 -17.46
N LEU A 166 22.79 -33.85 -18.77
CA LEU A 166 23.73 -34.65 -19.57
C LEU A 166 25.14 -34.04 -19.58
N THR A 167 25.23 -32.71 -19.58
CA THR A 167 26.53 -32.00 -19.67
C THR A 167 26.99 -31.38 -18.36
N GLY A 168 26.12 -31.33 -17.33
CA GLY A 168 26.37 -30.61 -16.08
C GLY A 168 26.46 -29.09 -16.25
N THR A 169 26.16 -28.55 -17.43
CA THR A 169 26.31 -27.13 -17.70
C THR A 169 25.19 -26.35 -16.99
N LYS A 170 25.58 -25.47 -16.07
CA LYS A 170 24.66 -24.61 -15.31
C LYS A 170 24.59 -23.21 -15.93
N LYS A 171 23.38 -22.81 -16.35
CA LYS A 171 23.07 -21.46 -16.83
C LYS A 171 22.33 -20.69 -15.73
N ILE A 172 23.01 -19.73 -15.12
CA ILE A 172 22.37 -18.78 -14.20
C ILE A 172 21.46 -17.86 -15.02
N ILE A 173 20.25 -17.61 -14.52
CA ILE A 173 19.33 -16.70 -15.18
C ILE A 173 19.39 -15.35 -14.44
N PRO A 174 19.74 -14.24 -15.12
CA PRO A 174 19.85 -12.94 -14.47
C PRO A 174 18.47 -12.40 -14.04
N PRO A 175 18.40 -11.52 -13.03
CA PRO A 175 17.18 -10.81 -12.67
C PRO A 175 16.64 -10.00 -13.86
N ASN A 176 15.32 -10.03 -14.08
CA ASN A 176 14.66 -9.20 -15.09
C ASN A 176 14.23 -7.88 -14.46
N ARG A 177 14.83 -6.75 -14.88
CA ARG A 177 14.54 -5.42 -14.33
C ARG A 177 13.35 -4.79 -15.06
N LEU A 178 12.41 -4.23 -14.30
CA LEU A 178 11.25 -3.51 -14.79
C LEU A 178 11.45 -1.99 -14.64
N HIS A 179 10.54 -1.19 -15.19
CA HIS A 179 10.51 0.25 -14.94
C HIS A 179 10.37 0.54 -13.45
N ASP A 180 11.23 1.41 -12.90
CA ASP A 180 11.19 1.81 -11.50
C ASP A 180 9.90 2.57 -11.16
N VAL A 181 9.56 2.64 -9.88
CA VAL A 181 8.46 3.47 -9.40
C VAL A 181 8.83 4.96 -9.54
N GLU A 182 7.91 5.75 -10.07
CA GLU A 182 8.04 7.18 -10.35
C GLU A 182 7.94 8.02 -9.06
N ILE A 183 8.90 7.85 -8.14
CA ILE A 183 9.07 8.69 -6.95
C ILE A 183 10.54 9.08 -6.88
N GLY A 184 10.84 10.34 -7.21
CA GLY A 184 12.21 10.80 -7.42
C GLY A 184 12.99 11.13 -6.14
N ASN A 185 12.31 11.30 -5.01
CA ASN A 185 12.94 11.81 -3.79
C ASN A 185 13.31 10.68 -2.80
N ASP A 186 14.61 10.40 -2.68
CA ASP A 186 15.16 9.41 -1.74
C ASP A 186 14.77 9.66 -0.27
N LEU A 187 14.56 10.91 0.13
CA LEU A 187 14.13 11.24 1.49
C LEU A 187 12.72 10.71 1.77
N TYR A 188 11.84 10.64 0.77
CA TYR A 188 10.49 10.10 0.94
C TYR A 188 10.55 8.59 1.21
N TRP A 189 11.35 7.86 0.42
CA TRP A 189 11.61 6.45 0.65
C TRP A 189 12.18 6.19 2.05
N GLN A 190 13.22 6.93 2.44
CA GLN A 190 13.82 6.81 3.76
C GLN A 190 12.82 7.10 4.88
N SER A 191 12.01 8.15 4.74
CA SER A 191 11.04 8.55 5.76
C SER A 191 9.93 7.51 5.93
N VAL A 192 9.41 6.97 4.83
CA VAL A 192 8.35 5.94 4.88
C VAL A 192 8.89 4.62 5.42
N ILE A 193 10.10 4.18 5.02
CA ILE A 193 10.73 2.98 5.57
C ILE A 193 11.04 3.15 7.06
N SER A 194 11.48 4.34 7.48
CA SER A 194 11.69 4.66 8.91
C SER A 194 10.39 4.60 9.70
N ALA A 195 9.27 5.03 9.08
CA ALA A 195 7.96 4.91 9.70
C ALA A 195 7.46 3.47 9.79
N MET A 196 7.75 2.64 8.79
CA MET A 196 7.52 1.19 8.87
C MET A 196 8.41 0.51 9.93
N HIS A 197 9.61 1.03 10.18
CA HIS A 197 10.45 0.60 11.30
C HIS A 197 9.81 0.97 12.65
N ALA A 198 9.23 2.17 12.75
CA ALA A 198 8.50 2.60 13.94
C ALA A 198 7.26 1.73 14.23
N VAL A 199 6.60 1.13 13.23
CA VAL A 199 5.54 0.13 13.44
C VAL A 199 6.00 -1.04 14.32
N MET A 200 7.26 -1.45 14.16
CA MET A 200 7.85 -2.63 14.80
C MET A 200 8.61 -2.28 16.10
N GLN A 201 9.13 -1.05 16.23
CA GLN A 201 10.12 -0.70 17.26
C GLN A 201 9.71 0.47 18.17
N SER A 202 8.66 1.23 17.83
CA SER A 202 8.14 2.29 18.71
C SER A 202 7.09 1.71 19.66
N GLU A 203 7.03 2.16 20.91
CA GLU A 203 5.98 1.76 21.87
C GLU A 203 4.55 2.02 21.36
N LYS A 204 4.39 3.01 20.48
CA LYS A 204 3.10 3.31 19.83
C LYS A 204 2.86 2.48 18.57
N GLY A 205 3.85 1.72 18.10
CA GLY A 205 3.77 0.93 16.88
C GLY A 205 2.79 -0.24 17.00
N THR A 206 1.97 -0.46 15.98
CA THR A 206 0.95 -1.54 16.02
C THR A 206 1.53 -2.96 16.13
N ALA A 207 2.83 -3.14 15.84
CA ALA A 207 3.52 -4.44 15.92
C ALA A 207 4.74 -4.39 16.85
N TRP A 208 4.77 -3.43 17.78
CA TRP A 208 5.85 -3.28 18.76
C TRP A 208 6.16 -4.57 19.52
N ALA A 209 5.12 -5.25 19.99
CA ALA A 209 5.26 -6.51 20.74
C ALA A 209 5.99 -7.61 19.93
N THR A 210 5.86 -7.61 18.60
CA THR A 210 6.55 -8.56 17.72
C THR A 210 8.01 -8.15 17.47
N GLY A 211 8.29 -6.85 17.41
CA GLY A 211 9.60 -6.35 16.97
C GLY A 211 10.58 -5.98 18.08
N ARG A 212 10.10 -5.62 19.27
CA ARG A 212 10.92 -4.94 20.30
C ARG A 212 12.15 -5.71 20.78
N ASP A 213 12.10 -7.04 20.76
CA ASP A 213 13.17 -7.92 21.27
C ASP A 213 14.01 -8.55 20.14
N ALA A 214 13.79 -8.13 18.89
CA ALA A 214 14.51 -8.67 17.74
C ALA A 214 15.98 -8.22 17.73
N THR A 215 16.89 -9.14 17.43
CA THR A 215 18.34 -8.87 17.32
C THR A 215 18.72 -8.07 16.07
N TYR A 216 17.76 -7.81 15.18
CA TYR A 216 17.94 -7.09 13.93
C TYR A 216 16.84 -6.05 13.74
N LYS A 217 17.15 -5.00 12.97
CA LYS A 217 16.19 -3.95 12.63
C LYS A 217 15.20 -4.47 11.60
N MET A 218 13.92 -4.14 11.79
CA MET A 218 12.83 -4.55 10.92
C MET A 218 11.95 -3.36 10.56
N ALA A 219 11.52 -3.31 9.31
CA ALA A 219 10.48 -2.40 8.85
C ALA A 219 9.29 -3.24 8.36
N GLY A 220 8.10 -2.97 8.90
CA GLY A 220 6.91 -3.76 8.59
C GLY A 220 5.64 -2.95 8.64
N LYS A 221 4.55 -3.54 8.16
CA LYS A 221 3.21 -2.97 8.29
C LYS A 221 2.18 -4.08 8.41
N SER A 222 1.39 -4.07 9.47
CA SER A 222 0.25 -4.97 9.64
C SER A 222 -1.00 -4.46 8.91
N GLY A 223 -1.97 -5.34 8.69
CA GLY A 223 -3.30 -4.98 8.27
C GLY A 223 -4.32 -6.07 8.61
N THR A 224 -5.57 -5.66 8.74
CA THR A 224 -6.71 -6.54 8.94
C THR A 224 -7.59 -6.46 7.71
N ALA A 225 -7.86 -7.60 7.09
CA ALA A 225 -8.80 -7.70 6.00
C ALA A 225 -10.23 -7.85 6.55
N GLN A 226 -11.20 -7.28 5.86
CA GLN A 226 -12.60 -7.46 6.19
C GLN A 226 -13.06 -8.86 5.73
N LEU A 227 -13.73 -9.60 6.61
CA LEU A 227 -14.27 -10.94 6.32
C LEU A 227 -15.77 -10.93 5.98
N PHE A 228 -16.52 -9.95 6.49
CA PHE A 228 -17.96 -9.80 6.24
C PHE A 228 -18.32 -8.32 6.05
N SER A 229 -19.20 -8.01 5.09
CA SER A 229 -19.93 -6.75 5.02
C SER A 229 -21.13 -6.81 5.95
N VAL A 230 -21.17 -5.92 6.95
CA VAL A 230 -22.40 -5.65 7.73
C VAL A 230 -23.18 -4.56 7.01
#